data_AF-A0A060BNH2-F1
#
_entry.id   AF-A0A060BNH2-F1
#
_cell.length_a   1.000
_cell.length_b   1.000
_cell.length_c   1.000
_cell.angle_alpha   90.00
_cell.angle_beta   90.00
_cell.angle_gamma   90.00
#
_symmetry.space_group_name_H-M   'P 1'
#
loop_
_entity.id
_entity.type
_entity.pdbx_description
1 polymer ?
#
loop_
_entity_poly.entity_id
_entity_poly.type
_entity_poly.pdbx_seq_one_letter_code
_entity_poly.pdbx_strand_id
1 'polypeptide(L)'
;DAPLLAACLRALAAQTRPADRIVVVDNASTDSTHEIARDAGVELVLEQRIGIWPAAARGYDEVASDCDVIARLDADSRPRPDWLQRIEEAFAADESLGVLTGGAEFYGANRLVGYLGAHWYIGGGRFWIKAWLGIPLVFGSNFAMRRAIWCRVRTE
;
A
#
# COMPACT_ATOMS: atom_id res chain seq x y z
N ASP A 1 8.59 2.36 -14.81
CA ASP A 1 7.67 2.70 -13.70
C ASP A 1 7.83 4.11 -13.15
N ALA A 2 8.96 4.77 -13.42
CA ALA A 2 9.23 6.16 -13.03
C ALA A 2 8.03 7.14 -13.13
N PRO A 3 7.29 7.28 -14.26
CA PRO A 3 6.16 8.22 -14.33
C PRO A 3 4.99 7.88 -13.40
N LEU A 4 4.78 6.58 -13.14
CA LEU A 4 3.74 6.08 -12.26
C LEU A 4 4.11 6.37 -10.81
N LEU A 5 5.35 6.09 -10.42
CA LEU A 5 5.88 6.43 -9.10
C LEU A 5 5.79 7.94 -8.82
N ALA A 6 6.18 8.78 -9.79
CA ALA A 6 6.06 10.22 -9.63
C ALA A 6 4.60 10.67 -9.40
N ALA A 7 3.63 10.03 -10.05
CA ALA A 7 2.22 10.32 -9.81
C ALA A 7 1.76 9.85 -8.42
N CYS A 8 2.21 8.67 -7.98
CA CYS A 8 1.92 8.13 -6.65
C CYS A 8 2.49 9.03 -5.54
N LEU A 9 3.77 9.40 -5.63
CA LEU A 9 4.42 10.28 -4.66
C LEU A 9 3.78 11.68 -4.60
N ARG A 10 3.35 12.24 -5.74
CA ARG A 10 2.57 13.49 -5.74
C ARG A 10 1.23 13.35 -5.01
N ALA A 11 0.55 12.22 -5.18
CA ALA A 11 -0.72 11.97 -4.50
C ALA A 11 -0.54 11.72 -2.99
N LEU A 12 0.58 11.12 -2.59
CA LEU A 12 0.98 10.96 -1.18
C LEU A 12 1.37 12.30 -0.54
N ALA A 13 2.05 13.18 -1.28
CA ALA A 13 2.39 14.52 -0.80
C ALA A 13 1.15 15.43 -0.63
N ALA A 14 0.05 15.13 -1.34
CA ALA A 14 -1.20 15.87 -1.29
C ALA A 14 -2.23 15.31 -0.28
N GLN A 15 -1.81 14.40 0.61
CA GLN A 15 -2.71 13.85 1.63
C GLN A 15 -3.11 14.92 2.65
N THR A 16 -4.36 14.87 3.12
CA THR A 16 -4.85 15.73 4.20
C THR A 16 -4.14 15.47 5.52
N ARG A 17 -3.70 14.22 5.71
CA ARG A 17 -2.76 13.80 6.74
C ARG A 17 -1.45 13.35 6.09
N PRO A 18 -0.32 14.02 6.32
CA PRO A 18 0.97 13.62 5.73
C PRO A 18 1.48 12.32 6.34
N ALA A 19 2.16 11.48 5.56
CA ALA A 19 2.86 10.33 6.14
C ALA A 19 4.00 10.80 7.04
N ASP A 20 4.22 10.12 8.17
CA ASP A 20 5.35 10.40 9.06
C ASP A 20 6.68 10.02 8.40
N ARG A 21 6.67 8.93 7.63
CA ARG A 21 7.80 8.40 6.89
C ARG A 21 7.31 7.72 5.61
N ILE A 22 8.03 7.89 4.50
CA ILE A 22 7.76 7.20 3.24
C ILE A 22 9.02 6.47 2.81
N VAL A 23 8.89 5.15 2.64
CA VAL A 23 9.95 4.28 2.11
C VAL A 23 9.51 3.72 0.77
N VAL A 24 10.32 3.95 -0.25
CA VAL A 24 10.20 3.34 -1.58
C VAL A 24 11.20 2.20 -1.66
N VAL A 25 10.72 1.00 -1.98
CA VAL A 25 11.59 -0.16 -2.21
C VAL A 25 11.82 -0.30 -3.71
N ASP A 26 13.05 -0.10 -4.13
CA ASP A 26 13.47 -0.43 -5.48
C ASP A 26 13.93 -1.89 -5.58
N ASN A 27 13.32 -2.61 -6.50
CA ASN A 27 13.57 -4.02 -6.74
C ASN A 27 14.25 -4.26 -8.09
N ALA A 28 15.39 -3.58 -8.28
CA ALA A 28 16.21 -3.59 -9.49
C ALA A 28 15.65 -2.80 -10.69
N SER A 29 15.12 -1.61 -10.44
CA SER A 29 14.75 -0.68 -11.51
C SER A 29 15.98 -0.24 -12.31
N THR A 30 15.81 -0.13 -13.63
CA THR A 30 16.82 0.40 -14.56
C THR A 30 16.47 1.78 -15.10
N ASP A 31 15.40 2.39 -14.58
CA ASP A 31 14.87 3.69 -14.99
C ASP A 31 15.16 4.79 -13.95
N SER A 32 14.63 6.00 -14.17
CA SER A 32 14.81 7.18 -13.29
C SER A 32 14.10 7.08 -11.93
N THR A 33 13.71 5.89 -11.47
CA THR A 33 13.03 5.68 -10.17
C THR A 33 13.84 6.24 -9.00
N HIS A 34 15.17 6.11 -9.02
CA HIS A 34 16.05 6.63 -7.97
C HIS A 34 16.03 8.15 -7.89
N GLU A 35 16.09 8.81 -9.06
CA GLU A 35 16.05 10.27 -9.15
C GLU A 35 14.71 10.80 -8.65
N ILE A 36 13.61 10.16 -9.04
CA ILE A 36 12.26 10.55 -8.62
C ILE A 36 12.05 10.40 -7.11
N ALA A 37 12.53 9.30 -6.52
CA ALA A 37 12.45 9.10 -5.07
C ALA A 37 13.27 10.16 -4.33
N ARG A 38 14.48 10.44 -4.80
CA ARG A 38 15.35 11.48 -4.21
C ARG A 38 14.71 12.87 -4.31
N ASP A 39 14.19 13.24 -5.47
CA ASP A 39 13.60 14.56 -5.71
C ASP A 39 12.29 14.75 -4.92
N ALA A 40 11.58 13.66 -4.61
CA ALA A 40 10.43 13.66 -3.72
C ALA A 40 10.79 13.70 -2.22
N GLY A 41 12.08 13.58 -1.87
CA GLY A 41 12.55 13.58 -0.48
C GLY A 41 12.14 12.35 0.32
N VAL A 42 11.89 11.22 -0.35
CA VAL A 42 11.51 9.96 0.31
C VAL A 42 12.71 9.02 0.42
N GLU A 43 12.64 8.10 1.38
CA GLU A 43 13.71 7.15 1.61
C GLU A 43 13.66 6.04 0.57
N LEU A 44 14.82 5.72 -0.02
CA LEU A 44 14.95 4.68 -1.03
C LEU A 44 15.72 3.49 -0.44
N VAL A 45 15.11 2.30 -0.52
CA VAL A 45 15.71 1.05 -0.08
C VAL A 45 15.84 0.11 -1.26
N LEU A 46 16.98 -0.57 -1.38
CA LEU A 46 17.21 -1.53 -2.45
C LEU A 46 16.91 -2.95 -1.96
N GLU A 47 16.20 -3.73 -2.79
CA GLU A 47 16.01 -5.17 -2.61
C GLU A 47 16.58 -5.93 -3.81
N GLN A 48 17.55 -6.81 -3.54
CA GLN A 48 18.28 -7.57 -4.56
C GLN A 48 17.50 -8.80 -5.06
N ARG A 49 16.63 -9.38 -4.23
CA ARG A 49 15.79 -10.52 -4.61
C ARG A 49 14.60 -10.01 -5.40
N ILE A 50 14.61 -10.24 -6.71
CA ILE A 50 13.53 -9.82 -7.60
C ILE A 50 12.22 -10.54 -7.24
N GLY A 51 11.18 -9.77 -6.97
CA GLY A 51 9.83 -10.23 -6.67
C GLY A 51 9.04 -9.26 -5.79
N ILE A 52 7.72 -9.30 -5.92
CA ILE A 52 6.80 -8.46 -5.14
C ILE A 52 6.90 -8.74 -3.64
N TRP A 53 6.92 -10.02 -3.24
CA TRP A 53 6.98 -10.39 -1.82
C TRP A 53 8.31 -10.00 -1.15
N PRO A 54 9.49 -10.28 -1.72
CA PRO A 54 10.76 -9.79 -1.15
C PRO A 54 10.81 -8.28 -1.02
N ALA A 55 10.40 -7.53 -2.05
CA ALA A 55 10.39 -6.08 -2.02
C ALA A 55 9.45 -5.53 -0.93
N ALA A 56 8.24 -6.08 -0.83
CA ALA A 56 7.30 -5.69 0.21
C ALA A 56 7.82 -5.99 1.62
N ALA A 57 8.34 -7.20 1.84
CA ALA A 57 8.90 -7.61 3.12
C ALA A 57 10.07 -6.71 3.54
N ARG A 58 10.96 -6.38 2.60
CA ARG A 58 12.07 -5.46 2.84
C ARG A 58 11.60 -4.08 3.29
N GLY A 59 10.58 -3.54 2.63
CA GLY A 59 10.00 -2.24 3.01
C GLY A 59 9.38 -2.28 4.40
N TYR A 60 8.67 -3.36 4.75
CA TYR A 60 8.08 -3.51 6.08
C TYR A 60 9.16 -3.63 7.17
N ASP A 61 10.22 -4.38 6.92
CA ASP A 61 11.33 -4.51 7.86
C ASP A 61 12.06 -3.19 8.10
N GLU A 62 12.17 -2.34 7.08
CA GLU A 62 12.80 -1.02 7.20
C GLU A 62 12.02 -0.07 8.12
N VAL A 63 10.69 -0.11 8.05
CA VAL A 63 9.83 0.78 8.86
C VAL A 63 9.49 0.20 10.22
N ALA A 64 9.60 -1.13 10.40
CA ALA A 64 9.17 -1.82 11.62
C ALA A 64 9.98 -1.47 12.88
N SER A 65 11.09 -0.75 12.78
CA SER A 65 11.78 -0.27 13.99
C SER A 65 11.09 0.94 14.62
N ASP A 66 10.36 1.75 13.84
CA ASP A 66 9.96 3.11 14.22
C ASP A 66 8.58 3.49 13.67
N CYS A 67 7.61 2.57 13.77
CA CYS A 67 6.22 2.87 13.43
C CYS A 67 5.21 2.06 14.26
N ASP A 68 3.98 2.57 14.36
CA ASP A 68 2.85 1.84 14.94
C ASP A 68 2.01 1.14 13.87
N VAL A 69 1.85 1.78 12.72
CA VAL A 69 1.06 1.32 11.57
C VAL A 69 1.91 1.39 10.30
N ILE A 70 1.92 0.29 9.54
CA ILE A 70 2.56 0.19 8.23
C ILE A 70 1.45 0.26 7.18
N ALA A 71 1.48 1.28 6.32
CA ALA A 71 0.58 1.40 5.19
C ALA A 71 1.33 1.04 3.89
N ARG A 72 0.85 0.02 3.19
CA ARG A 72 1.37 -0.40 1.88
C ARG A 72 0.52 0.15 0.75
N LEU A 73 1.21 0.62 -0.27
CA LEU A 73 0.63 1.08 -1.52
C LEU A 73 1.56 0.73 -2.68
N ASP A 74 1.02 0.21 -3.78
CA ASP A 74 1.82 -0.05 -4.98
C ASP A 74 2.24 1.28 -5.66
N ALA A 75 3.40 1.28 -6.33
CA ALA A 75 4.01 2.48 -6.93
C ALA A 75 3.20 3.08 -8.09
N ASP A 76 2.24 2.34 -8.64
CA ASP A 76 1.34 2.77 -9.71
C ASP A 76 -0.06 3.19 -9.21
N SER A 77 -0.26 3.21 -7.90
CA SER A 77 -1.53 3.59 -7.30
C SER A 77 -1.68 5.11 -7.13
N ARG A 78 -2.93 5.58 -7.11
CA ARG A 78 -3.28 6.99 -6.92
C ARG A 78 -4.24 7.10 -5.73
N PRO A 79 -3.72 7.22 -4.48
CA PRO A 79 -4.57 7.27 -3.30
C PRO A 79 -5.39 8.56 -3.31
N ARG A 80 -6.61 8.50 -2.78
CA ARG A 80 -7.43 9.69 -2.55
C ARG A 80 -6.76 10.59 -1.50
N PRO A 81 -7.00 11.92 -1.49
CA PRO A 81 -6.36 12.83 -0.54
C PRO A 81 -6.61 12.48 0.94
N ASP A 82 -7.70 11.78 1.25
CA ASP A 82 -8.09 11.36 2.60
C ASP A 82 -7.61 9.94 2.97
N TRP A 83 -6.78 9.29 2.16
CA TRP A 83 -6.41 7.88 2.36
C TRP A 83 -5.67 7.63 3.68
N LEU A 84 -4.61 8.39 3.98
CA LEU A 84 -3.88 8.25 5.25
C LEU A 84 -4.72 8.65 6.46
N GLN A 85 -5.51 9.72 6.34
CA GLN A 85 -6.42 10.17 7.39
C GLN A 85 -7.40 9.05 7.77
N ARG A 86 -8.01 8.39 6.78
CA ARG A 86 -8.95 7.29 7.03
C ARG A 86 -8.29 6.06 7.66
N ILE A 87 -7.03 5.78 7.32
CA ILE A 87 -6.26 4.71 7.96
C ILE A 87 -6.04 5.05 9.44
N GLU A 88 -5.56 6.25 9.73
CA GLU A 88 -5.33 6.72 11.10
C GLU A 88 -6.63 6.68 11.93
N GLU A 89 -7.72 7.25 11.41
CA GLU A 89 -9.04 7.23 12.06
C GLU A 89 -9.51 5.80 12.38
N ALA A 90 -9.30 4.85 11.46
CA ALA A 90 -9.72 3.46 11.66
C ALA A 90 -8.90 2.76 12.75
N PHE A 91 -7.57 2.94 12.79
CA PHE A 91 -6.73 2.34 13.83
C PHE A 91 -6.86 3.03 15.19
N ALA A 92 -7.24 4.31 15.21
CA ALA A 92 -7.55 5.05 16.43
C ALA A 92 -8.92 4.67 17.00
N ALA A 93 -9.91 4.38 16.15
CA ALA A 93 -11.25 3.98 16.59
C ALA A 93 -11.32 2.55 17.16
N ASP A 94 -10.39 1.67 16.78
CA ASP A 94 -10.37 0.27 17.20
C ASP A 94 -8.94 -0.23 17.46
N GLU A 95 -8.57 -0.34 18.73
CA GLU A 95 -7.27 -0.88 19.16
C GLU A 95 -7.08 -2.35 18.74
N SER A 96 -8.16 -3.11 18.58
CA SER A 96 -8.13 -4.51 18.18
C SER A 96 -7.94 -4.71 16.67
N LEU A 97 -8.10 -3.65 15.86
CA LEU A 97 -7.91 -3.71 14.42
C LEU A 97 -6.45 -4.04 14.09
N GLY A 98 -6.21 -5.23 13.54
CA GLY A 98 -4.87 -5.69 13.16
C GLY A 98 -4.46 -5.30 11.73
N VAL A 99 -5.38 -5.45 10.77
CA VAL A 99 -5.16 -5.19 9.34
C VAL A 99 -6.40 -4.53 8.75
N LEU A 100 -6.19 -3.50 7.93
CA LEU A 100 -7.20 -2.76 7.20
C LEU A 100 -6.88 -2.83 5.71
N THR A 101 -7.88 -3.12 4.87
CA THR A 101 -7.74 -3.11 3.41
C THR A 101 -8.83 -2.27 2.78
N GLY A 102 -8.46 -1.49 1.77
CA GLY A 102 -9.36 -0.60 1.04
C GLY A 102 -9.99 -1.28 -0.17
N GLY A 103 -10.92 -0.56 -0.80
CA GLY A 103 -11.30 -0.86 -2.18
C GLY A 103 -10.22 -0.40 -3.17
N ALA A 104 -10.43 -0.72 -4.44
CA ALA A 104 -9.60 -0.24 -5.53
C ALA A 104 -10.48 0.14 -6.73
N GLU A 105 -10.08 1.20 -7.42
CA GLU A 105 -10.69 1.66 -8.66
C GLU A 105 -9.66 1.59 -9.78
N PHE A 106 -10.04 1.01 -10.92
CA PHE A 106 -9.16 0.92 -12.08
C PHE A 106 -9.21 2.23 -12.87
N TYR A 107 -8.06 2.86 -13.08
CA TYR A 107 -7.92 4.03 -13.94
C TYR A 107 -7.46 3.63 -15.36
N GLY A 108 -7.76 4.46 -16.36
CA GLY A 108 -7.38 4.19 -17.77
C GLY A 108 -8.33 3.25 -18.52
N ALA A 109 -9.33 2.68 -17.83
CA ALA A 109 -10.39 1.88 -18.45
C ALA A 109 -11.68 2.69 -18.65
N ASN A 110 -12.59 2.19 -19.49
CA ASN A 110 -13.92 2.80 -19.63
C ASN A 110 -14.74 2.63 -18.34
N ARG A 111 -15.77 3.47 -18.15
CA ARG A 111 -16.59 3.52 -16.93
C ARG A 111 -17.20 2.16 -16.55
N LEU A 112 -17.58 1.36 -17.55
CA LEU A 112 -18.14 0.04 -17.31
C LEU A 112 -17.07 -0.91 -16.76
N VAL A 113 -15.90 -1.00 -17.40
CA VAL A 113 -14.80 -1.85 -16.94
C VAL A 113 -14.34 -1.43 -15.53
N GLY A 114 -14.21 -0.12 -15.27
CA GLY A 114 -13.88 0.39 -13.93
C GLY A 114 -14.92 -0.02 -12.88
N TYR A 115 -16.22 0.11 -13.20
CA TYR A 115 -17.31 -0.30 -12.33
C TYR A 115 -17.28 -1.81 -12.03
N LEU A 116 -17.15 -2.65 -13.06
CA LEU A 116 -17.11 -4.11 -12.92
C LEU A 116 -15.86 -4.55 -12.15
N GLY A 117 -14.72 -3.91 -12.39
CA GLY A 117 -13.50 -4.16 -11.64
C GLY A 117 -13.64 -3.84 -10.15
N ALA A 118 -14.18 -2.67 -9.82
CA ALA A 118 -14.35 -2.25 -8.42
C ALA A 118 -15.41 -3.09 -7.68
N HIS A 119 -16.54 -3.40 -8.32
CA HIS A 119 -17.70 -4.00 -7.64
C HIS A 119 -17.76 -5.51 -7.77
N TRP A 120 -17.42 -6.08 -8.92
CA TRP A 120 -17.48 -7.54 -9.12
C TRP A 120 -16.16 -8.23 -8.88
N TYR A 121 -15.05 -7.69 -9.37
CA TYR A 121 -13.76 -8.32 -9.15
C TYR A 121 -13.26 -8.10 -7.72
N ILE A 122 -12.97 -6.84 -7.35
CA ILE A 122 -12.47 -6.50 -6.01
C ILE A 122 -13.58 -6.66 -4.96
N GLY A 123 -14.74 -6.05 -5.19
CA GLY A 123 -15.89 -6.12 -4.28
C GLY A 123 -16.43 -7.55 -4.10
N GLY A 124 -16.61 -8.28 -5.21
CA GLY A 124 -17.06 -9.67 -5.18
C GLY A 124 -16.04 -10.59 -4.52
N GLY A 125 -14.75 -10.46 -4.82
CA GLY A 125 -13.69 -11.22 -4.15
C GLY A 125 -13.71 -11.01 -2.64
N ARG A 126 -13.84 -9.76 -2.17
CA ARG A 126 -13.94 -9.43 -0.74
C ARG A 126 -15.17 -10.06 -0.08
N PHE A 127 -16.32 -10.07 -0.76
CA PHE A 127 -17.54 -10.69 -0.24
C PHE A 127 -17.42 -12.21 -0.18
N TRP A 128 -17.07 -12.85 -1.29
CA TRP A 128 -17.06 -14.31 -1.39
C TRP A 128 -15.95 -14.93 -0.54
N ILE A 129 -14.74 -14.37 -0.53
CA ILE A 129 -13.67 -14.92 0.32
C ILE A 129 -14.04 -14.84 1.80
N LYS A 130 -14.63 -13.71 2.23
CA LYS A 130 -15.12 -13.60 3.62
C LYS A 130 -16.23 -14.61 3.91
N ALA A 131 -17.17 -14.80 2.98
CA ALA A 131 -18.28 -15.72 3.16
C ALA A 131 -17.81 -17.19 3.24
N TRP A 132 -16.77 -17.57 2.50
CA TRP A 132 -16.31 -18.95 2.40
C TRP A 132 -15.19 -19.31 3.39
N LEU A 133 -14.22 -18.40 3.61
CA LEU A 133 -13.05 -18.65 4.46
C LEU A 133 -13.18 -18.02 5.85
N GLY A 134 -14.21 -17.20 6.10
CA GLY A 134 -14.41 -16.49 7.37
C GLY A 134 -13.41 -15.35 7.62
N ILE A 135 -12.41 -15.17 6.75
CA ILE A 135 -11.37 -14.13 6.85
C ILE A 135 -11.53 -13.09 5.75
N PRO A 136 -11.32 -11.79 6.06
CA PRO A 136 -11.35 -10.76 5.04
C PRO A 136 -10.18 -10.92 4.06
N LEU A 137 -10.46 -10.79 2.77
CA LEU A 137 -9.43 -10.71 1.74
C LEU A 137 -8.60 -9.43 1.92
N VAL A 138 -7.30 -9.57 2.14
CA VAL A 138 -6.35 -8.46 2.18
C VAL A 138 -5.71 -8.32 0.80
N PHE A 139 -5.92 -7.17 0.17
CA PHE A 139 -5.29 -6.86 -1.11
C PHE A 139 -3.87 -6.35 -0.90
N GLY A 140 -2.89 -7.03 -1.50
CA GLY A 140 -1.49 -6.62 -1.44
C GLY A 140 -1.22 -5.23 -2.03
N SER A 141 -2.07 -4.74 -2.94
CA SER A 141 -1.87 -3.44 -3.58
C SER A 141 -2.19 -2.23 -2.70
N ASN A 142 -3.04 -2.41 -1.69
CA ASN A 142 -3.44 -1.37 -0.75
C ASN A 142 -3.97 -1.98 0.54
N PHE A 143 -3.17 -1.90 1.59
CA PHE A 143 -3.58 -2.24 2.95
C PHE A 143 -2.75 -1.50 3.97
N ALA A 144 -3.22 -1.46 5.21
CA ALA A 144 -2.45 -1.03 6.36
C ALA A 144 -2.52 -2.09 7.46
N MET A 145 -1.47 -2.22 8.25
CA MET A 145 -1.41 -3.18 9.36
C MET A 145 -0.71 -2.57 10.56
N ARG A 146 -1.07 -3.02 11.76
CA ARG A 146 -0.24 -2.72 12.94
C ARG A 146 1.12 -3.36 12.75
N ARG A 147 2.17 -2.63 13.11
CA ARG A 147 3.55 -3.13 13.09
C ARG A 147 3.68 -4.50 13.78
N ALA A 148 3.01 -4.67 14.93
CA ALA A 148 3.05 -5.92 15.71
C ALA A 148 2.64 -7.15 14.89
N ILE A 149 1.74 -7.00 13.90
CA ILE A 149 1.35 -8.09 13.00
C ILE A 149 2.53 -8.49 12.12
N TRP A 150 3.22 -7.53 11.51
CA TRP A 150 4.41 -7.81 10.69
C TRP A 150 5.51 -8.49 11.51
N CYS A 151 5.82 -7.96 12.70
CA CYS A 151 6.83 -8.55 13.57
C CYS A 151 6.55 -10.01 13.96
N ARG A 152 5.27 -10.40 14.03
CA ARG A 152 4.86 -11.77 14.32
C ARG A 152 5.03 -12.71 13.12
N VAL A 153 4.68 -12.26 11.92
CA VAL A 153 4.63 -13.14 10.73
C VAL A 153 5.91 -13.17 9.91
N ARG A 154 6.81 -12.18 10.05
CA ARG A 154 8.03 -12.09 9.23
C ARG A 154 9.03 -13.24 9.44
N THR A 155 8.85 -14.04 10.49
CA THR A 155 9.71 -15.19 10.81
C THR A 155 9.11 -16.53 10.41
N GLU A 156 7.87 -16.54 9.90
CA GLU A 156 7.21 -17.73 9.33
C GLU A 156 7.59 -17.91 7.86
#